data_AF-A0A7S0AZN7-F1
#
_entry.id   AF-A0A7S0AZN7-F1
#
_cell.length_a   1.000
_cell.length_b   1.000
_cell.length_c   1.000
_cell.angle_alpha   90.00
_cell.angle_beta   90.00
_cell.angle_gamma   90.00
#
_symmetry.space_group_name_H-M   'P 1'
#
loop_
_entity.id
_entity.type
_entity.pdbx_description
1 polymer ?
#
loop_
_entity_poly.entity_id
_entity_poly.type
_entity_poly.pdbx_seq_one_letter_code
_entity_poly.pdbx_strand_id
1 'polypeptide(L)'
;RGLLETYWRWHADVAEEQVVWWAALSEVSADVLEFLVFLCANFADVREAFDEIAEQQVAMSFSKFEVGVRKLGFNRFEGPDESLRLKEVFRYTDRNSNGQISA
;
A
#
# COMPACT_ATOMS: atom_id res chain seq x y z
N ARG A 1 -16.40 -23.07 10.11
CA ARG A 1 -16.37 -22.18 11.30
C ARG A 1 -14.95 -21.68 11.46
N GLY A 2 -14.75 -20.37 11.39
CA GLY A 2 -13.42 -19.78 11.48
C GLY A 2 -12.85 -19.87 12.91
N LEU A 3 -11.53 -19.72 13.04
CA LEU A 3 -10.84 -19.65 14.34
C LEU A 3 -11.47 -18.56 15.24
N LEU A 4 -11.81 -17.40 14.65
CA LEU A 4 -12.42 -16.26 15.34
C LEU A 4 -13.80 -16.57 15.93
N GLU A 5 -14.66 -17.24 15.19
CA GLU A 5 -15.99 -17.64 15.67
C GLU A 5 -15.91 -18.72 16.74
N THR A 6 -14.98 -19.67 16.58
CA THR A 6 -14.89 -20.86 17.43
C THR A 6 -14.39 -20.52 18.83
N TYR A 7 -13.40 -19.63 18.93
CA TYR A 7 -12.74 -19.34 20.20
C TYR A 7 -13.13 -17.98 20.81
N TRP A 8 -13.52 -17.01 19.99
CA TRP A 8 -13.82 -15.65 20.47
C TRP A 8 -15.26 -15.20 20.22
N ARG A 9 -16.09 -16.04 19.57
CA ARG A 9 -17.47 -15.70 19.17
C ARG A 9 -17.57 -14.41 18.33
N TRP A 10 -16.48 -14.02 17.67
CA TRP A 10 -16.47 -12.89 16.77
C TRP A 10 -16.98 -13.33 15.41
N HIS A 11 -18.00 -12.63 14.90
CA HIS A 11 -18.47 -12.78 13.54
C HIS A 11 -17.65 -11.82 12.66
N ALA A 12 -16.84 -12.36 11.77
CA ALA A 12 -16.08 -11.59 10.80
C ALA A 12 -16.52 -12.04 9.39
N ASP A 13 -17.23 -11.16 8.67
CA ASP A 13 -17.64 -11.36 7.27
C ASP A 13 -16.61 -10.79 6.29
N VAL A 14 -15.34 -10.74 6.70
CA VAL A 14 -14.26 -10.17 5.92
C VAL A 14 -13.47 -11.31 5.30
N ALA A 15 -13.37 -11.33 3.98
CA ALA A 15 -12.63 -12.37 3.27
C ALA A 15 -11.13 -12.24 3.57
N GLU A 16 -10.38 -13.34 3.62
CA GLU A 16 -8.95 -13.32 3.97
C GLU A 16 -8.16 -12.39 3.04
N GLU A 17 -8.57 -12.30 1.77
CA GLU A 17 -8.00 -11.42 0.74
C GLU A 17 -8.19 -9.92 1.04
N GLN A 18 -9.17 -9.58 1.88
CA GLN A 18 -9.46 -8.20 2.32
C GLN A 18 -8.65 -7.82 3.57
N VAL A 19 -7.98 -8.77 4.24
CA VAL A 19 -7.24 -8.58 5.50
C VAL A 19 -5.74 -8.87 5.30
N VAL A 20 -5.13 -8.34 4.24
CA VAL A 20 -3.71 -8.62 3.92
C VAL A 20 -2.80 -7.38 3.99
N TRP A 21 -3.36 -6.18 4.16
CA TRP A 21 -2.56 -4.94 4.21
C TRP A 21 -1.81 -4.72 5.53
N TRP A 22 -2.00 -5.59 6.53
CA TRP A 22 -1.37 -5.50 7.86
C TRP A 22 -0.41 -6.66 8.14
N ALA A 23 0.37 -7.13 7.15
CA ALA A 23 1.62 -7.80 7.52
C ALA A 23 2.32 -6.88 8.53
N ALA A 24 2.49 -7.39 9.76
CA ALA A 24 2.37 -6.60 10.99
C ALA A 24 3.10 -5.26 10.87
N LEU A 25 2.42 -4.14 11.17
CA LEU A 25 3.01 -2.78 11.11
C LEU A 25 4.38 -2.68 11.81
N SER A 26 4.68 -3.59 12.75
CA SER A 26 5.96 -3.76 13.42
C SER A 26 7.13 -4.25 12.54
N GLU A 27 6.84 -4.86 11.38
CA GLU A 27 7.82 -5.44 10.46
C GLU A 27 8.04 -4.59 9.20
N VAL A 28 7.37 -3.44 9.14
CA VAL A 28 7.33 -2.54 7.99
C VAL A 28 8.43 -1.49 8.11
N SER A 29 9.08 -1.14 6.98
CA SER A 29 10.11 -0.09 7.00
C SER A 29 9.53 1.27 7.35
N ALA A 30 10.36 2.15 7.93
CA ALA A 30 9.96 3.52 8.28
C ALA A 30 9.40 4.28 7.06
N ASP A 31 9.95 4.02 5.87
CA ASP A 31 9.53 4.64 4.61
C ASP A 31 8.10 4.24 4.23
N VAL A 32 7.76 2.96 4.34
CA VAL A 32 6.39 2.50 4.09
C VAL A 32 5.43 3.12 5.10
N LEU A 33 5.80 3.20 6.37
CA LEU A 33 4.99 3.87 7.38
C LEU A 33 4.79 5.35 7.07
N GLU A 34 5.84 6.07 6.66
CA GLU A 34 5.74 7.48 6.28
C GLU A 34 4.81 7.70 5.08
N PHE A 35 4.85 6.79 4.10
CA PHE A 35 3.96 6.81 2.95
C PHE A 35 2.52 6.50 3.35
N LEU A 36 2.27 5.46 4.15
CA LEU A 36 0.94 5.12 4.66
C LEU A 36 0.34 6.25 5.51
N VAL A 37 1.14 6.87 6.37
CA VAL A 37 0.70 8.03 7.18
C VAL A 37 0.30 9.19 6.27
N PHE A 38 1.06 9.44 5.19
CA PHE A 38 0.68 10.43 4.19
C PHE A 38 -0.66 10.09 3.52
N LEU A 39 -0.85 8.84 3.09
CA LEU A 39 -2.11 8.41 2.47
C LEU A 39 -3.30 8.58 3.42
N CYS A 40 -3.19 8.09 4.65
CA CYS A 40 -4.24 8.20 5.66
C CYS A 40 -4.55 9.67 6.06
N ALA A 41 -3.59 10.58 5.90
CA ALA A 41 -3.80 12.00 6.20
C ALA A 41 -4.48 12.76 5.06
N ASN A 42 -4.32 12.30 3.81
CA ASN A 42 -4.81 13.01 2.62
C ASN A 42 -6.02 12.35 1.97
N PHE A 43 -6.31 11.08 2.29
CA PHE A 43 -7.39 10.30 1.72
C PHE A 43 -8.25 9.66 2.81
N ALA A 44 -9.57 9.65 2.60
CA ALA A 44 -10.49 8.97 3.49
C ALA A 44 -10.42 7.44 3.32
N ASP A 45 -10.14 6.98 2.10
CA ASP A 45 -9.87 5.59 1.77
C ASP A 45 -8.53 5.47 1.04
N VAL A 46 -7.63 4.62 1.54
CA VAL A 46 -6.33 4.36 0.93
C VAL A 46 -6.48 3.84 -0.51
N ARG A 47 -7.60 3.16 -0.83
CA ARG A 47 -7.90 2.71 -2.19
C ARG A 47 -8.05 3.88 -3.17
N GLU A 48 -8.65 4.99 -2.74
CA GLU A 48 -8.79 6.19 -3.59
C GLU A 48 -7.42 6.73 -4.00
N ALA A 49 -6.44 6.71 -3.08
CA ALA A 49 -5.09 7.11 -3.40
C ALA A 49 -4.44 6.20 -4.45
N PHE A 50 -4.64 4.88 -4.34
CA PHE A 50 -4.12 3.95 -5.33
C PHE A 50 -4.84 4.06 -6.68
N ASP A 51 -6.14 4.36 -6.69
CA ASP A 51 -6.90 4.65 -7.91
C ASP A 51 -6.36 5.92 -8.61
N GLU A 52 -6.04 6.97 -7.85
CA GLU A 52 -5.42 8.18 -8.38
C GLU A 52 -4.02 7.92 -8.95
N ILE A 53 -3.19 7.12 -8.28
CA ILE A 53 -1.86 6.73 -8.77
C ILE A 53 -1.98 5.83 -10.01
N ALA A 54 -2.97 4.93 -10.05
CA ALA A 54 -3.14 3.94 -11.11
C ALA A 54 -3.78 4.49 -12.38
N GLU A 55 -4.43 5.65 -12.32
CA GLU A 55 -5.16 6.25 -13.46
C GLU A 55 -6.09 5.22 -14.15
N GLN A 56 -6.79 4.40 -13.36
CA GLN A 56 -7.70 3.32 -13.82
C GLN A 56 -7.04 2.13 -14.53
N GLN A 57 -5.73 1.90 -14.35
CA GLN A 57 -5.06 0.74 -14.92
C GLN A 57 -5.07 -0.47 -14.00
N VAL A 58 -5.26 -1.65 -14.60
CA VAL A 58 -5.32 -2.95 -13.89
C VAL A 58 -3.98 -3.33 -13.26
N ALA A 59 -2.87 -2.82 -13.80
CA ALA A 59 -1.53 -3.09 -13.29
C ALA A 59 -0.64 -1.85 -13.38
N MET A 60 0.05 -1.54 -12.28
CA MET A 60 0.92 -0.38 -12.15
C MET A 60 2.38 -0.80 -12.05
N SER A 61 3.22 -0.28 -12.96
CA SER A 61 4.68 -0.46 -12.89
C SER A 61 5.33 0.56 -11.96
N PHE A 62 6.55 0.27 -11.49
CA PHE A 62 7.31 1.18 -10.63
C PHE A 62 7.43 2.61 -11.19
N SER A 63 7.70 2.76 -12.50
CA SER A 63 7.83 4.09 -13.12
C SER A 63 6.53 4.90 -13.06
N LYS A 64 5.37 4.23 -13.13
CA LYS A 64 4.07 4.90 -12.99
C LYS A 64 3.76 5.23 -11.53
N PHE A 65 4.10 4.30 -10.63
CA PHE A 65 4.01 4.55 -9.19
C PHE A 65 4.82 5.79 -8.80
N GLU A 66 6.08 5.89 -9.22
CA GLU A 66 6.95 7.05 -8.93
C GLU A 66 6.33 8.37 -9.44
N VAL A 67 5.80 8.38 -10.67
CA VAL A 67 5.14 9.57 -11.21
C VAL A 67 3.85 9.90 -10.45
N GLY A 68 3.03 8.90 -10.14
CA GLY A 68 1.77 9.09 -9.42
C GLY A 68 1.99 9.59 -7.99
N VAL A 69 2.96 9.03 -7.26
CA VAL A 69 3.33 9.48 -5.92
C VAL A 69 3.77 10.94 -5.92
N ARG A 70 4.53 11.38 -6.93
CA ARG A 70 4.87 12.81 -7.10
C ARG A 70 3.65 13.67 -7.43
N LYS A 71 2.71 13.18 -8.26
CA LYS A 71 1.46 13.89 -8.56
C LYS A 71 0.59 14.07 -7.31
N LEU A 72 0.60 13.11 -6.39
CA LEU A 72 -0.06 13.23 -5.09
C LEU A 72 0.59 14.28 -4.18
N GLY A 73 1.78 14.78 -4.51
CA GLY A 73 2.51 15.74 -3.69
C GLY A 73 3.30 15.11 -2.54
N PHE A 74 3.60 13.81 -2.62
CA PHE A 74 4.45 13.16 -1.63
C PHE A 74 5.93 13.47 -1.90
N ASN A 75 6.45 14.48 -1.19
CA ASN A 75 7.80 15.00 -1.40
C ASN A 75 8.78 14.56 -0.30
N ARG A 76 8.35 13.66 0.60
CA ARG A 76 9.09 13.31 1.82
C ARG A 76 10.39 12.54 1.55
N PHE A 77 10.51 11.95 0.37
CA PHE A 77 11.68 11.19 -0.05
C PHE A 77 12.61 11.96 -0.99
N GLU A 78 12.32 13.23 -1.30
CA GLU A 78 13.14 14.06 -2.20
C GLU A 78 14.63 14.01 -1.81
N GLY A 79 15.49 13.63 -2.76
CA GLY A 79 16.92 13.53 -2.53
C GLY A 79 17.61 12.45 -3.36
N PRO A 80 18.91 12.20 -3.11
CA PRO A 80 19.72 11.24 -3.88
C PRO A 80 19.16 9.81 -3.86
N ASP A 81 18.48 9.44 -2.78
CA ASP A 81 17.97 8.09 -2.55
C ASP A 81 16.46 7.95 -2.80
N GLU A 82 15.80 8.99 -3.34
CA GLU A 82 14.34 9.03 -3.52
C GLU A 82 13.81 7.79 -4.26
N SER A 83 14.41 7.47 -5.40
CA SER A 83 13.99 6.32 -6.21
C SER A 83 14.18 4.99 -5.48
N LEU A 84 15.20 4.89 -4.63
CA LEU A 84 15.48 3.67 -3.86
C LEU A 84 14.44 3.48 -2.73
N ARG A 85 14.13 4.56 -2.01
CA ARG A 85 13.08 4.58 -0.97
C ARG A 85 11.70 4.29 -1.55
N LEU A 86 11.36 4.89 -2.69
CA LEU A 86 10.12 4.59 -3.42
C LEU A 86 10.05 3.14 -3.89
N LYS A 87 11.17 2.52 -4.29
CA LYS A 87 11.20 1.10 -4.66
C LYS A 87 10.89 0.19 -3.48
N GLU A 88 11.34 0.54 -2.28
CA GLU A 88 11.00 -0.24 -1.09
C GLU A 88 9.50 -0.18 -0.79
N VAL A 89 8.89 1.00 -0.91
CA VAL A 89 7.45 1.17 -0.77
C VAL A 89 6.68 0.43 -1.85
N PHE A 90 7.14 0.52 -3.11
CA PHE A 90 6.55 -0.21 -4.21
C PHE A 90 6.62 -1.72 -3.99
N ARG A 91 7.77 -2.25 -3.55
CA ARG A 91 7.96 -3.68 -3.25
C ARG A 91 7.07 -4.15 -2.11
N TYR A 92 6.86 -3.32 -1.09
CA TYR A 92 5.92 -3.64 -0.02
C TYR A 92 4.48 -3.74 -0.53
N THR A 93 4.14 -2.93 -1.54
CA THR A 93 2.81 -2.92 -2.16
C THR A 93 2.64 -4.02 -3.22
N ASP A 94 3.72 -4.42 -3.88
CA ASP A 94 3.81 -5.50 -4.87
C ASP A 94 3.85 -6.89 -4.18
N ARG A 95 2.66 -7.33 -3.76
CA ARG A 95 2.48 -8.56 -2.95
C ARG A 95 2.92 -9.85 -3.62
N ASN A 96 2.96 -9.91 -4.95
CA ASN A 96 3.36 -11.11 -5.70
C ASN A 96 4.81 -11.03 -6.22
N SER A 97 5.52 -9.93 -5.91
CA SER A 97 6.89 -9.67 -6.37
C SER A 97 7.05 -9.81 -7.89
N ASN A 98 5.99 -9.51 -8.65
CA ASN A 98 6.00 -9.63 -10.11
C ASN A 98 6.42 -8.32 -10.80
N GLY A 99 6.71 -7.26 -10.04
CA GLY A 99 7.04 -5.93 -10.53
C GLY A 99 5.81 -5.07 -10.87
N GLN A 100 4.62 -5.47 -10.45
CA GLN A 100 3.36 -4.79 -10.73
C GLN A 100 2.43 -4.79 -9.51
N ILE A 101 1.86 -3.62 -9.21
CA ILE A 101 0.75 -3.53 -8.25
C ILE A 101 -0.54 -3.77 -9.04
N SER A 102 -1.24 -4.86 -8.75
CA SER A 102 -2.58 -5.14 -9.27
C SER A 102 -3.64 -4.57 -8.32
N ALA A 103 -4.66 -3.92 -8.88
CA ALA A 103 -5.83 -3.42 -8.15
C ALA A 103 -6.71 -4.55 -7.61
#